data_AF-A0A7V8T762-F1
#
_entry.id   AF-A0A7V8T762-F1
#
_cell.length_a   1.000
_cell.length_b   1.000
_cell.length_c   1.000
_cell.angle_alpha   90.00
_cell.angle_beta   90.00
_cell.angle_gamma   90.00
#
_symmetry.space_group_name_H-M   'P 1'
#
loop_
_entity.id
_entity.type
_entity.pdbx_description
1 polymer ?
#
loop_
_entity_poly.entity_id
_entity_poly.type
_entity_poly.pdbx_seq_one_letter_code
_entity_poly.pdbx_strand_id
1 'polypeptide(L)'
;MKIVIAPDSYKESLSAQEVATQIEKGFREIFPDACYVKLPVADGGEGTVEAMVAATDGKIVNVKVTGPLGDNIDAFFGLSGDEKTAFIEMAAASGLERVPSQLRNPLKTTSYGTGELIRCALDHGVRHCIIGIGGSATNDGGSGMVQALGAKLLDKQGEQIGFGGGELDKLARIDISELDERIKNCRFEVACDVTNPLTGKLGASAIFGPQKGATPEMIEQLDNALKHYAAVIRHDLDMDVEHVPGAGAAGGMGAALQAFCGAELRQGIEIVTEALGLDELVRDATLVITGEGRIDSQTIHGKVPIGVARIAKQYNKPVIGIAGSLTADVGVVHEHGLDAVFSVLYNICSLEEALDNAAENVRMTARNIAATIRLAQSVSR
;
A
#
# COMPACT_ATOMS: atom_id res chain seq x y z
N MET A 1 27.66 -5.80 16.64
CA MET A 1 27.14 -5.87 15.26
C MET A 1 25.68 -5.48 15.32
N LYS A 2 25.24 -4.47 14.57
CA LYS A 2 23.82 -4.09 14.45
C LYS A 2 23.28 -4.61 13.12
N ILE A 3 22.18 -5.37 13.15
CA ILE A 3 21.54 -5.95 11.97
C ILE A 3 20.12 -5.40 11.90
N VAL A 4 19.84 -4.65 10.84
CA VAL A 4 18.49 -4.18 10.53
C VAL A 4 17.83 -5.20 9.62
N ILE A 5 16.64 -5.68 9.99
CA ILE A 5 15.87 -6.68 9.26
C ILE A 5 14.58 -6.00 8.83
N ALA A 6 14.52 -5.58 7.56
CA ALA A 6 13.42 -4.82 6.97
C ALA A 6 12.81 -5.52 5.74
N PRO A 7 12.09 -6.64 5.93
CA PRO A 7 11.45 -7.38 4.84
C PRO A 7 10.02 -6.90 4.59
N ASP A 8 9.51 -7.23 3.40
CA ASP A 8 8.10 -7.29 3.05
C ASP A 8 7.49 -8.65 3.44
N SER A 9 6.17 -8.73 3.36
CA SER A 9 5.40 -9.96 3.43
C SER A 9 5.74 -10.92 2.30
N TYR A 10 5.52 -12.21 2.58
CA TYR A 10 5.50 -13.25 1.57
C TYR A 10 4.02 -13.53 1.30
N LYS A 11 3.50 -12.96 0.20
CA LYS A 11 2.08 -13.05 -0.17
C LYS A 11 1.55 -14.48 -0.06
N GLU A 12 0.36 -14.61 0.53
CA GLU A 12 -0.30 -15.89 0.80
C GLU A 12 0.48 -16.85 1.72
N SER A 13 1.47 -16.35 2.47
CA SER A 13 2.29 -17.17 3.38
C SER A 13 2.58 -16.47 4.71
N LEU A 14 3.62 -15.64 4.79
CA LEU A 14 4.08 -15.01 6.03
C LEU A 14 3.88 -13.51 5.98
N SER A 15 3.41 -12.93 7.08
CA SER A 15 3.46 -11.48 7.27
C SER A 15 4.91 -10.97 7.32
N ALA A 16 5.12 -9.68 7.03
CA ALA A 16 6.44 -9.06 7.12
C ALA A 16 7.09 -9.24 8.51
N GLN A 17 6.28 -9.21 9.57
CA GLN A 17 6.73 -9.41 10.95
C GLN A 17 7.18 -10.86 11.20
N GLU A 18 6.48 -11.84 10.65
CA GLU A 18 6.87 -13.24 10.74
C GLU A 18 8.16 -13.50 9.96
N VAL A 19 8.29 -12.97 8.74
CA VAL A 19 9.53 -13.04 7.95
C VAL A 19 10.70 -12.47 8.75
N ALA A 20 10.56 -11.24 9.28
CA ALA A 20 11.60 -10.59 10.09
C ALA A 20 12.00 -11.42 11.31
N THR A 21 11.01 -12.04 11.97
CA THR A 21 11.21 -12.88 13.15
C THR A 21 11.96 -14.17 12.81
N GLN A 22 11.67 -14.81 11.68
CA GLN A 22 12.39 -16.03 11.28
C GLN A 22 13.82 -15.73 10.83
N ILE A 23 14.04 -14.60 10.15
CA ILE A 23 15.39 -14.12 9.80
C ILE A 23 16.20 -13.89 11.08
N GLU A 24 15.64 -13.17 12.06
CA GLU A 24 16.29 -12.93 13.35
C GLU A 24 16.67 -14.25 14.05
N LYS A 25 15.73 -15.20 14.14
CA LYS A 25 15.98 -16.52 14.75
C LYS A 25 17.15 -17.23 14.08
N GLY A 26 17.18 -17.28 12.75
CA GLY A 26 18.26 -17.91 12.00
C GLY A 26 19.62 -17.23 12.22
N PHE A 27 19.66 -15.90 12.20
CA PHE A 27 20.90 -15.16 12.47
C PHE A 27 21.39 -15.34 13.90
N ARG A 28 20.50 -15.40 14.90
CA ARG A 28 20.85 -15.57 16.32
C ARG A 28 21.53 -16.91 16.62
N GLU A 29 21.30 -17.95 15.82
CA GLU A 29 22.03 -19.21 15.93
C GLU A 29 23.55 -19.06 15.68
N ILE A 30 23.95 -18.02 14.95
CA ILE A 30 25.35 -17.76 14.59
C ILE A 30 25.91 -16.55 15.32
N PHE A 31 25.11 -15.50 15.51
CA PHE A 31 25.46 -14.24 16.16
C PHE A 31 24.50 -13.91 17.32
N PRO A 32 24.46 -14.70 18.41
CA PRO A 32 23.47 -14.54 19.48
C PRO A 32 23.49 -13.15 20.14
N ASP A 33 24.67 -12.53 20.23
CA ASP A 33 24.90 -11.25 20.90
C ASP A 33 24.80 -10.03 19.95
N ALA A 34 24.41 -10.22 18.69
CA ALA A 34 24.16 -9.09 17.79
C ALA A 34 22.92 -8.30 18.24
N CYS A 35 22.92 -7.01 17.94
CA CYS A 35 21.76 -6.15 18.11
C CYS A 35 20.88 -6.28 16.87
N TYR A 36 19.64 -6.74 17.05
CA TYR A 36 18.68 -6.94 15.97
C TYR A 36 17.59 -5.89 16.06
N VAL A 37 17.35 -5.21 14.93
CA VAL A 37 16.23 -4.29 14.76
C VAL A 37 15.34 -4.86 13.68
N LYS A 38 14.13 -5.29 14.05
CA LYS A 38 13.11 -5.71 13.09
C LYS A 38 12.25 -4.52 12.73
N LEU A 39 12.07 -4.32 11.44
CA LEU A 39 11.23 -3.27 10.91
C LEU A 39 10.38 -3.88 9.79
N PRO A 40 9.23 -4.51 10.09
CA PRO A 40 8.36 -5.01 9.03
C PRO A 40 7.95 -3.83 8.13
N VAL A 41 8.19 -3.95 6.83
CA VAL A 41 7.90 -2.92 5.84
C VAL A 41 6.77 -3.40 4.95
N ALA A 42 6.00 -2.46 4.42
CA ALA A 42 5.01 -2.69 3.38
C ALA A 42 5.18 -1.65 2.27
N ASP A 43 4.58 -1.91 1.11
CA ASP A 43 4.56 -1.00 -0.05
C ASP A 43 3.29 -0.13 -0.10
N GLY A 44 2.48 -0.10 0.97
CA GLY A 44 1.19 0.58 0.97
C GLY A 44 0.02 -0.26 0.45
N GLY A 45 0.28 -1.53 0.13
CA GLY A 45 -0.73 -2.56 -0.10
C GLY A 45 -1.25 -3.19 1.21
N GLU A 46 -1.73 -4.43 1.08
CA GLU A 46 -2.25 -5.25 2.18
C GLU A 46 -1.19 -5.47 3.28
N GLY A 47 -1.59 -5.31 4.54
CA GLY A 47 -0.72 -5.54 5.70
C GLY A 47 0.12 -4.33 6.09
N THR A 48 -0.06 -3.19 5.42
CA THR A 48 0.58 -1.92 5.77
C THR A 48 0.11 -1.43 7.13
N VAL A 49 -1.19 -1.52 7.43
CA VAL A 49 -1.75 -1.07 8.71
C VAL A 49 -1.12 -1.83 9.87
N GLU A 50 -1.05 -3.15 9.79
CA GLU A 50 -0.45 -4.01 10.83
C GLU A 50 1.04 -3.73 10.99
N ALA A 51 1.77 -3.59 9.88
CA ALA A 51 3.20 -3.27 9.91
C ALA A 51 3.46 -1.92 10.60
N MET A 52 2.70 -0.89 10.22
CA MET A 52 2.83 0.46 10.79
C MET A 52 2.41 0.50 12.26
N VAL A 53 1.33 -0.18 12.64
CA VAL A 53 0.90 -0.31 14.04
C VAL A 53 1.97 -1.00 14.88
N ALA A 54 2.51 -2.12 14.39
CA ALA A 54 3.54 -2.86 15.11
C ALA A 54 4.83 -2.04 15.28
N ALA A 55 5.22 -1.28 14.26
CA ALA A 55 6.45 -0.51 14.28
C ALA A 55 6.35 0.82 15.05
N THR A 56 5.13 1.31 15.30
CA THR A 56 4.88 2.55 16.05
C THR A 56 4.31 2.32 17.44
N ASP A 57 4.31 1.07 17.92
CA ASP A 57 3.65 0.64 19.18
C ASP A 57 2.20 1.15 19.28
N GLY A 58 1.51 1.10 18.15
CA GLY A 58 0.17 1.61 17.94
C GLY A 58 -0.95 0.64 18.32
N LYS A 59 -2.16 0.93 17.83
CA LYS A 59 -3.32 0.06 18.01
C LYS A 59 -4.22 0.02 16.78
N ILE A 60 -4.89 -1.11 16.58
CA ILE A 60 -5.96 -1.27 15.59
C ILE A 60 -7.29 -0.79 16.18
N VAL A 61 -8.02 0.01 15.42
CA VAL A 61 -9.37 0.48 15.73
C VAL A 61 -10.35 -0.18 14.78
N ASN A 62 -11.28 -0.97 15.32
CA ASN A 62 -12.36 -1.59 14.56
C ASN A 62 -13.56 -0.65 14.49
N VAL A 63 -14.17 -0.53 13.31
CA VAL A 63 -15.29 0.38 13.05
C VAL A 63 -16.24 -0.22 12.02
N LYS A 64 -17.54 0.02 12.19
CA LYS A 64 -18.56 -0.34 11.21
C LYS A 64 -18.66 0.75 10.16
N VAL A 65 -18.57 0.36 8.90
CA VAL A 65 -18.58 1.27 7.75
C VAL A 65 -19.42 0.68 6.61
N THR A 66 -19.72 1.52 5.64
CA THR A 66 -20.40 1.16 4.40
C THR A 66 -19.44 0.41 3.48
N GLY A 67 -19.72 -0.86 3.24
CA GLY A 67 -19.02 -1.71 2.30
C GLY A 67 -19.21 -1.28 0.84
N PRO A 68 -18.46 -1.89 -0.09
CA PRO A 68 -18.50 -1.51 -1.50
C PRO A 68 -19.87 -1.73 -2.14
N LEU A 69 -20.74 -2.60 -1.61
CA LEU A 69 -22.10 -2.82 -2.11
C LEU A 69 -23.17 -2.03 -1.36
N GLY A 70 -22.78 -1.14 -0.43
CA GLY A 70 -23.69 -0.31 0.36
C GLY A 70 -24.20 -0.95 1.66
N ASP A 71 -23.79 -2.17 1.95
CA ASP A 71 -24.07 -2.88 3.20
C ASP A 71 -23.16 -2.43 4.34
N ASN A 72 -23.56 -2.63 5.60
CA ASN A 72 -22.68 -2.34 6.75
C ASN A 72 -21.74 -3.51 7.00
N ILE A 73 -20.43 -3.25 7.02
CA ILE A 73 -19.38 -4.23 7.27
C ILE A 73 -18.47 -3.80 8.42
N ASP A 74 -17.78 -4.76 9.03
CA ASP A 74 -16.69 -4.48 9.96
C ASP A 74 -15.40 -4.21 9.18
N ALA A 75 -14.82 -3.03 9.41
CA ALA A 75 -13.53 -2.59 8.88
C ALA A 75 -12.63 -2.13 10.02
N PHE A 76 -11.41 -1.71 9.68
CA PHE A 76 -10.44 -1.26 10.66
C PHE A 76 -9.48 -0.22 10.06
N PHE A 77 -8.80 0.49 10.94
CA PHE A 77 -7.63 1.30 10.64
C PHE A 77 -6.65 1.26 11.82
N GLY A 78 -5.42 1.70 11.62
CA GLY A 78 -4.39 1.77 12.65
C GLY A 78 -4.20 3.19 13.17
N LEU A 79 -3.82 3.30 14.44
CA LEU A 79 -3.31 4.54 15.04
C LEU A 79 -1.88 4.30 15.52
N SER A 80 -1.01 5.30 15.35
CA SER A 80 0.33 5.31 15.94
C SER A 80 0.27 5.30 17.47
N GLY A 81 1.34 4.85 18.14
CA GLY A 81 1.41 4.82 19.60
C GLY A 81 1.30 6.20 20.26
N ASP A 82 1.66 7.27 19.54
CA ASP A 82 1.45 8.66 19.98
C ASP A 82 0.09 9.25 19.55
N GLU A 83 -0.75 8.46 18.89
CA GLU A 83 -2.09 8.76 18.38
C GLU A 83 -2.16 9.96 17.42
N LYS A 84 -1.04 10.38 16.82
CA LYS A 84 -1.00 11.51 15.87
C LYS A 84 -1.18 11.10 14.41
N THR A 85 -0.88 9.85 14.08
CA THR A 85 -0.93 9.32 12.72
C THR A 85 -1.93 8.19 12.62
N ALA A 86 -2.79 8.23 11.59
CA ALA A 86 -3.64 7.12 11.21
C ALA A 86 -3.06 6.39 9.99
N PHE A 87 -3.15 5.07 10.01
CA PHE A 87 -2.82 4.18 8.90
C PHE A 87 -4.11 3.56 8.39
N ILE A 88 -4.46 3.83 7.13
CA ILE A 88 -5.74 3.40 6.55
C ILE A 88 -5.45 2.58 5.31
N GLU A 89 -6.00 1.38 5.23
CA GLU A 89 -6.11 0.64 3.97
C GLU A 89 -7.52 0.77 3.44
N MET A 90 -7.68 1.36 2.25
CA MET A 90 -9.00 1.53 1.64
C MET A 90 -9.68 0.18 1.42
N ALA A 91 -8.89 -0.88 1.18
CA ALA A 91 -9.40 -2.23 0.96
C ALA A 91 -10.19 -2.79 2.15
N ALA A 92 -9.87 -2.36 3.38
CA ALA A 92 -10.59 -2.76 4.58
C ALA A 92 -12.08 -2.40 4.50
N ALA A 93 -12.41 -1.27 3.88
CA ALA A 93 -13.78 -0.77 3.70
C ALA A 93 -14.34 -0.98 2.28
N SER A 94 -13.50 -0.82 1.25
CA SER A 94 -13.92 -0.71 -0.16
C SER A 94 -13.12 -1.63 -1.09
N GLY A 95 -12.57 -2.72 -0.54
CA GLY A 95 -11.71 -3.68 -1.24
C GLY A 95 -12.44 -4.72 -2.09
N LEU A 96 -11.73 -5.24 -3.10
CA LEU A 96 -12.21 -6.24 -4.05
C LEU A 96 -12.54 -7.58 -3.40
N GLU A 97 -11.86 -7.92 -2.30
CA GLU A 97 -12.10 -9.13 -1.51
C GLU A 97 -13.41 -9.09 -0.73
N ARG A 98 -13.93 -7.88 -0.46
CA ARG A 98 -15.25 -7.70 0.17
C ARG A 98 -16.40 -7.96 -0.81
N VAL A 99 -16.11 -8.11 -2.11
CA VAL A 99 -17.12 -8.32 -3.15
C VAL A 99 -16.97 -9.71 -3.76
N PRO A 100 -17.94 -10.62 -3.52
CA PRO A 100 -18.00 -11.91 -4.20
C PRO A 100 -17.92 -11.70 -5.72
N SER A 101 -17.17 -12.56 -6.40
CA SER A 101 -16.86 -12.40 -7.84
C SER A 101 -18.10 -12.16 -8.72
N GLN A 102 -19.23 -12.80 -8.38
CA GLN A 102 -20.49 -12.69 -9.12
C GLN A 102 -21.24 -11.38 -8.89
N LEU A 103 -20.90 -10.63 -7.84
CA LEU A 103 -21.51 -9.35 -7.48
C LEU A 103 -20.64 -8.14 -7.88
N ARG A 104 -19.47 -8.39 -8.46
CA ARG A 104 -18.54 -7.33 -8.89
C ARG A 104 -19.16 -6.51 -10.02
N ASN A 105 -19.46 -5.25 -9.72
CA ASN A 105 -20.01 -4.31 -10.69
C ASN A 105 -19.49 -2.89 -10.40
N PRO A 106 -18.47 -2.41 -11.13
CA PRO A 106 -17.82 -1.14 -10.84
C PRO A 106 -18.71 0.09 -11.12
N LEU A 107 -19.83 -0.07 -11.82
CA LEU A 107 -20.83 0.99 -11.96
C LEU A 107 -21.57 1.27 -10.64
N LYS A 108 -21.63 0.29 -9.73
CA LYS A 108 -22.42 0.36 -8.48
C LYS A 108 -21.57 0.46 -7.22
N THR A 109 -20.36 -0.08 -7.25
CA THR A 109 -19.52 -0.17 -6.05
C THR A 109 -19.09 1.21 -5.53
N THR A 110 -19.22 1.45 -4.23
CA THR A 110 -18.95 2.74 -3.59
C THR A 110 -17.70 2.74 -2.73
N SER A 111 -17.01 3.89 -2.69
CA SER A 111 -15.89 4.16 -1.78
C SER A 111 -16.29 4.79 -0.45
N TYR A 112 -17.60 4.88 -0.17
CA TYR A 112 -18.15 5.59 1.00
C TYR A 112 -17.49 5.19 2.32
N GLY A 113 -17.35 3.89 2.60
CA GLY A 113 -16.73 3.42 3.83
C GLY A 113 -15.28 3.84 4.01
N THR A 114 -14.53 4.09 2.93
CA THR A 114 -13.17 4.65 3.03
C THR A 114 -13.22 6.07 3.61
N GLY A 115 -14.19 6.89 3.19
CA GLY A 115 -14.40 8.22 3.78
C GLY A 115 -14.84 8.15 5.24
N GLU A 116 -15.59 7.10 5.62
CA GLU A 116 -15.94 6.87 7.02
C GLU A 116 -14.73 6.47 7.88
N LEU A 117 -13.79 5.68 7.34
CA LEU A 117 -12.51 5.41 8.01
C LEU A 117 -11.71 6.69 8.23
N ILE A 118 -11.60 7.54 7.21
CA ILE A 118 -10.90 8.83 7.30
C ILE A 118 -11.59 9.72 8.35
N ARG A 119 -12.92 9.83 8.32
CA ARG A 119 -13.69 10.62 9.30
C ARG A 119 -13.45 10.10 10.73
N CYS A 120 -13.47 8.79 10.92
CA CYS A 120 -13.22 8.18 12.23
C CYS A 120 -11.78 8.42 12.71
N ALA A 121 -10.79 8.37 11.81
CA ALA A 121 -9.42 8.75 12.13
C ALA A 121 -9.33 10.23 12.56
N LEU A 122 -10.00 11.14 11.84
CA LEU A 122 -10.09 12.56 12.21
C LEU A 122 -10.82 12.78 13.55
N ASP A 123 -11.77 11.92 13.92
CA ASP A 123 -12.45 11.94 15.23
C ASP A 123 -11.47 11.61 16.38
N HIS A 124 -10.41 10.86 16.11
CA HIS A 124 -9.31 10.62 17.04
C HIS A 124 -8.31 11.78 17.11
N GLY A 125 -8.53 12.86 16.33
CA GLY A 125 -7.70 14.06 16.37
C GLY A 125 -6.34 13.93 15.67
N VAL A 126 -6.18 12.90 14.83
CA VAL A 126 -4.95 12.71 14.05
C VAL A 126 -4.67 13.92 13.16
N ARG A 127 -3.38 14.17 12.93
CA ARG A 127 -2.90 15.27 12.07
C ARG A 127 -2.17 14.76 10.83
N HIS A 128 -2.03 13.45 10.72
CA HIS A 128 -1.38 12.78 9.61
C HIS A 128 -2.14 11.49 9.29
N CYS A 129 -2.48 11.28 8.03
CA CYS A 129 -3.09 10.06 7.53
C CYS A 129 -2.20 9.49 6.43
N ILE A 130 -1.79 8.24 6.59
CA ILE A 130 -1.14 7.44 5.54
C ILE A 130 -2.19 6.46 5.00
N ILE A 131 -2.47 6.54 3.71
CA ILE A 131 -3.56 5.79 3.07
C ILE A 131 -3.00 4.86 1.99
N GLY A 132 -3.14 3.56 2.21
CA GLY A 132 -2.95 2.54 1.19
C GLY A 132 -4.19 2.41 0.32
N ILE A 133 -4.05 2.62 -0.99
CA ILE A 133 -5.17 2.54 -1.94
C ILE A 133 -5.13 1.32 -2.89
N GLY A 134 -4.34 0.31 -2.53
CA GLY A 134 -4.34 -0.98 -3.22
C GLY A 134 -5.66 -1.74 -3.09
N GLY A 135 -5.91 -2.69 -4.00
CA GLY A 135 -6.98 -3.70 -3.82
C GLY A 135 -8.42 -3.20 -3.94
N SER A 136 -8.68 -2.02 -4.51
CA SER A 136 -10.04 -1.45 -4.61
C SER A 136 -11.05 -2.29 -5.40
N ALA A 137 -12.30 -2.35 -4.93
CA ALA A 137 -13.46 -2.82 -5.72
C ALA A 137 -14.05 -1.73 -6.63
N THR A 138 -13.75 -0.46 -6.34
CA THR A 138 -14.51 0.69 -6.82
C THR A 138 -13.97 1.30 -8.10
N ASN A 139 -14.83 1.94 -8.89
CA ASN A 139 -14.45 2.78 -10.03
C ASN A 139 -15.30 4.07 -10.05
N ASP A 140 -15.54 4.61 -8.86
CA ASP A 140 -16.43 5.73 -8.59
C ASP A 140 -15.69 7.07 -8.48
N GLY A 141 -14.42 7.13 -8.86
CA GLY A 141 -13.61 8.35 -8.74
C GLY A 141 -13.39 8.81 -7.30
N GLY A 142 -13.62 7.96 -6.29
CA GLY A 142 -13.61 8.40 -4.90
C GLY A 142 -14.82 9.26 -4.51
N SER A 143 -15.88 9.30 -5.33
CA SER A 143 -17.10 10.09 -5.06
C SER A 143 -17.76 9.68 -3.75
N GLY A 144 -17.95 8.38 -3.50
CA GLY A 144 -18.52 7.90 -2.23
C GLY A 144 -17.69 8.36 -1.02
N MET A 145 -16.35 8.26 -1.11
CA MET A 145 -15.43 8.69 -0.06
C MET A 145 -15.61 10.18 0.26
N VAL A 146 -15.63 11.07 -0.74
CA VAL A 146 -15.77 12.51 -0.47
C VAL A 146 -17.18 12.88 0.01
N GLN A 147 -18.21 12.15 -0.43
CA GLN A 147 -19.57 12.29 0.11
C GLN A 147 -19.63 11.95 1.60
N ALA A 148 -18.96 10.89 2.04
CA ALA A 148 -18.88 10.52 3.46
C ALA A 148 -18.12 11.54 4.32
N LEU A 149 -17.21 12.30 3.69
CA LEU A 149 -16.47 13.40 4.29
C LEU A 149 -17.22 14.75 4.25
N GLY A 150 -18.43 14.79 3.69
CA GLY A 150 -19.31 15.96 3.71
C GLY A 150 -19.35 16.77 2.40
N ALA A 151 -18.62 16.37 1.35
CA ALA A 151 -18.79 16.98 0.03
C ALA A 151 -20.17 16.62 -0.55
N LYS A 152 -20.84 17.62 -1.13
CA LYS A 152 -22.09 17.45 -1.87
C LYS A 152 -21.76 17.33 -3.35
N LEU A 153 -22.10 16.19 -3.94
CA LEU A 153 -21.94 15.91 -5.36
C LEU A 153 -23.35 15.91 -5.95
N LEU A 154 -23.72 17.02 -6.56
CA LEU A 154 -25.10 17.36 -6.89
C LEU A 154 -25.37 17.19 -8.39
N ASP A 155 -26.55 16.68 -8.74
CA ASP A 155 -27.04 16.63 -10.11
C ASP A 155 -27.63 17.97 -10.57
N LYS A 156 -28.22 17.99 -11.77
CA LYS A 156 -28.83 19.19 -12.36
C LYS A 156 -30.07 19.69 -11.61
N GLN A 157 -30.68 18.84 -10.79
CA GLN A 157 -31.83 19.16 -9.95
C GLN A 157 -31.39 19.68 -8.57
N GLY A 158 -30.09 19.60 -8.26
CA GLY A 158 -29.54 19.97 -6.96
C GLY A 158 -29.62 18.85 -5.92
N GLU A 159 -29.88 17.62 -6.35
CA GLU A 159 -29.96 16.44 -5.49
C GLU A 159 -28.63 15.69 -5.47
N GLN A 160 -28.32 15.03 -4.36
CA GLN A 160 -27.10 14.24 -4.21
C GLN A 160 -27.11 13.05 -5.17
N ILE A 161 -26.04 12.88 -5.96
CA ILE A 161 -25.88 11.70 -6.83
C ILE A 161 -25.76 10.43 -5.99
N GLY A 162 -26.21 9.30 -6.57
CA GLY A 162 -26.12 8.01 -5.91
C GLY A 162 -24.70 7.46 -5.83
N PHE A 163 -24.59 6.21 -5.40
CA PHE A 163 -23.34 5.47 -5.28
C PHE A 163 -22.86 4.87 -6.61
N GLY A 164 -21.54 4.78 -6.74
CA GLY A 164 -20.86 4.06 -7.80
C GLY A 164 -20.53 4.90 -9.04
N GLY A 165 -19.62 4.39 -9.87
CA GLY A 165 -19.12 5.12 -11.04
C GLY A 165 -20.17 5.40 -12.11
N GLY A 166 -21.29 4.64 -12.13
CA GLY A 166 -22.39 4.89 -13.06
C GLY A 166 -23.20 6.15 -12.75
N GLU A 167 -23.06 6.72 -11.57
CA GLU A 167 -23.77 7.94 -11.16
C GLU A 167 -23.00 9.22 -11.50
N LEU A 168 -21.71 9.11 -11.81
CA LEU A 168 -20.84 10.27 -12.08
C LEU A 168 -21.27 11.07 -13.31
N ASP A 169 -21.89 10.44 -14.32
CA ASP A 169 -22.43 11.15 -15.50
C ASP A 169 -23.53 12.16 -15.15
N LYS A 170 -24.19 12.00 -13.98
CA LYS A 170 -25.26 12.90 -13.52
C LYS A 170 -24.70 14.13 -12.81
N LEU A 171 -23.45 14.10 -12.38
CA LEU A 171 -22.84 15.18 -11.60
C LEU A 171 -22.92 16.49 -12.37
N ALA A 172 -23.44 17.54 -11.74
CA ALA A 172 -23.51 18.87 -12.32
C ALA A 172 -22.71 19.89 -11.52
N ARG A 173 -22.57 19.68 -10.20
CA ARG A 173 -21.90 20.60 -9.29
C ARG A 173 -21.30 19.89 -8.09
N ILE A 174 -20.12 20.32 -7.69
CA ILE A 174 -19.46 19.96 -6.43
C ILE A 174 -19.60 21.14 -5.46
N ASP A 175 -20.04 20.85 -4.24
CA ASP A 175 -20.11 21.82 -3.14
C ASP A 175 -19.36 21.24 -1.92
N ILE A 176 -18.30 21.93 -1.52
CA ILE A 176 -17.41 21.57 -0.40
C ILE A 176 -17.65 22.41 0.85
N SER A 177 -18.76 23.16 0.93
CA SER A 177 -19.08 24.00 2.09
C SER A 177 -19.25 23.22 3.39
N GLU A 178 -19.64 21.95 3.31
CA GLU A 178 -19.79 21.02 4.43
C GLU A 178 -18.71 19.92 4.47
N LEU A 179 -17.67 20.03 3.63
CA LEU A 179 -16.52 19.14 3.70
C LEU A 179 -15.83 19.31 5.06
N ASP A 180 -15.49 18.19 5.70
CA ASP A 180 -14.91 18.15 7.05
C ASP A 180 -13.71 19.10 7.18
N GLU A 181 -13.87 20.17 7.98
CA GLU A 181 -12.88 21.24 8.11
C GLU A 181 -11.52 20.75 8.64
N ARG A 182 -11.50 19.60 9.34
CA ARG A 182 -10.26 19.02 9.89
C ARG A 182 -9.32 18.55 8.79
N ILE A 183 -9.83 18.25 7.59
CA ILE A 183 -9.04 17.86 6.42
C ILE A 183 -7.98 18.93 6.10
N LYS A 184 -8.33 20.22 6.20
CA LYS A 184 -7.42 21.34 5.93
C LYS A 184 -6.20 21.38 6.87
N ASN A 185 -6.34 20.78 8.05
CA ASN A 185 -5.32 20.76 9.11
C ASN A 185 -4.71 19.36 9.30
N CYS A 186 -4.95 18.44 8.36
CA CYS A 186 -4.40 17.09 8.39
C CYS A 186 -3.54 16.88 7.14
N ARG A 187 -2.37 16.29 7.32
CA ARG A 187 -1.51 15.87 6.21
C ARG A 187 -2.00 14.52 5.69
N PHE A 188 -2.24 14.40 4.39
CA PHE A 188 -2.61 13.14 3.76
C PHE A 188 -1.50 12.68 2.82
N GLU A 189 -0.96 11.49 3.07
CA GLU A 189 -0.03 10.80 2.17
C GLU A 189 -0.67 9.52 1.66
N VAL A 190 -0.62 9.30 0.36
CA VAL A 190 -1.29 8.18 -0.30
C VAL A 190 -0.24 7.33 -0.99
N ALA A 191 -0.17 6.06 -0.61
CA ALA A 191 0.69 5.09 -1.27
C ALA A 191 0.14 4.77 -2.66
N CYS A 192 0.88 5.19 -3.68
CA CYS A 192 0.51 5.08 -5.07
C CYS A 192 1.72 4.66 -5.92
N ASP A 193 1.83 3.37 -6.21
CA ASP A 193 2.96 2.82 -6.98
C ASP A 193 2.70 2.75 -8.49
N VAL A 194 1.55 3.26 -8.93
CA VAL A 194 1.18 3.32 -10.35
C VAL A 194 1.14 4.77 -10.85
N THR A 195 1.46 4.97 -12.13
CA THR A 195 1.47 6.29 -12.76
C THR A 195 0.25 6.54 -13.66
N ASN A 196 -0.72 5.62 -13.66
CA ASN A 196 -1.91 5.68 -14.50
C ASN A 196 -2.71 6.99 -14.24
N PRO A 197 -3.04 7.77 -15.28
CA PRO A 197 -3.89 8.95 -15.14
C PRO A 197 -5.34 8.56 -14.83
N LEU A 198 -6.20 9.55 -14.60
CA LEU A 198 -7.61 9.29 -14.29
C LEU A 198 -8.34 8.62 -15.47
N THR A 199 -8.14 9.14 -16.68
CA THR A 199 -8.89 8.74 -17.89
C THR A 199 -8.00 8.30 -19.05
N GLY A 200 -8.64 7.74 -20.08
CA GLY A 200 -8.03 7.37 -21.35
C GLY A 200 -7.50 5.93 -21.40
N LYS A 201 -6.70 5.63 -22.43
CA LYS A 201 -6.23 4.25 -22.71
C LYS A 201 -5.41 3.62 -21.59
N LEU A 202 -4.73 4.45 -20.80
CA LEU A 202 -3.96 4.04 -19.63
C LEU A 202 -4.65 4.46 -18.32
N GLY A 203 -5.92 4.89 -18.39
CA GLY A 203 -6.69 5.42 -17.27
C GLY A 203 -7.23 4.35 -16.34
N ALA A 204 -7.92 4.80 -15.30
CA ALA A 204 -8.45 3.96 -14.22
C ALA A 204 -9.34 2.82 -14.75
N SER A 205 -10.35 3.18 -15.55
CA SER A 205 -11.36 2.25 -16.09
C SER A 205 -10.74 1.25 -17.06
N ALA A 206 -9.84 1.71 -17.95
CA ALA A 206 -9.24 0.86 -18.98
C ALA A 206 -8.28 -0.19 -18.40
N ILE A 207 -7.45 0.19 -17.42
CA ILE A 207 -6.39 -0.67 -16.89
C ILE A 207 -6.89 -1.51 -15.70
N PHE A 208 -7.66 -0.92 -14.79
CA PHE A 208 -8.07 -1.58 -13.55
C PHE A 208 -9.55 -1.96 -13.50
N GLY A 209 -10.37 -1.50 -14.45
CA GLY A 209 -11.78 -1.90 -14.55
C GLY A 209 -12.02 -3.40 -14.78
N PRO A 210 -11.27 -4.09 -15.68
CA PRO A 210 -11.50 -5.50 -15.97
C PRO A 210 -11.45 -6.42 -14.74
N GLN A 211 -10.43 -6.25 -13.89
CA GLN A 211 -10.29 -7.04 -12.65
C GLN A 211 -11.40 -6.80 -11.62
N LYS A 212 -12.09 -5.65 -11.74
CA LYS A 212 -13.25 -5.25 -10.91
C LYS A 212 -14.58 -5.69 -11.52
N GLY A 213 -14.57 -6.41 -12.64
CA GLY A 213 -15.77 -6.92 -13.31
C GLY A 213 -16.35 -6.00 -14.41
N ALA A 214 -15.61 -4.98 -14.86
CA ALA A 214 -16.07 -4.14 -15.97
C ALA A 214 -16.03 -4.90 -17.31
N THR A 215 -17.13 -4.88 -18.05
CA THR A 215 -17.15 -5.28 -19.47
C THR A 215 -16.56 -4.16 -20.35
N PRO A 216 -16.19 -4.43 -21.62
CA PRO A 216 -15.71 -3.39 -22.53
C PRO A 216 -16.64 -2.16 -22.62
N GLU A 217 -17.95 -2.38 -22.60
CA GLU A 217 -18.95 -1.30 -22.64
C GLU A 217 -18.97 -0.51 -21.32
N MET A 218 -18.86 -1.19 -20.19
CA MET A 218 -18.75 -0.52 -18.88
C MET A 218 -17.47 0.32 -18.78
N ILE A 219 -16.37 -0.13 -19.38
CA ILE A 219 -15.10 0.60 -19.40
C ILE A 219 -15.27 1.93 -20.13
N GLU A 220 -15.90 1.94 -21.31
CA GLU A 220 -16.16 3.17 -22.06
C GLU A 220 -17.09 4.11 -21.29
N GLN A 221 -18.15 3.57 -20.67
CA GLN A 221 -19.05 4.36 -19.84
C GLN A 221 -18.32 5.00 -18.65
N LEU A 222 -17.57 4.21 -17.89
CA LEU A 222 -16.84 4.67 -16.70
C LEU A 222 -15.74 5.68 -17.06
N ASP A 223 -15.03 5.49 -18.17
CA ASP A 223 -14.00 6.44 -18.62
C ASP A 223 -14.61 7.81 -18.99
N ASN A 224 -15.75 7.81 -19.69
CA ASN A 224 -16.49 9.04 -19.98
C ASN A 224 -17.02 9.71 -18.71
N ALA A 225 -17.53 8.93 -17.76
CA ALA A 225 -18.03 9.43 -16.48
C ALA A 225 -16.90 10.05 -15.62
N LEU A 226 -15.73 9.42 -15.59
CA LEU A 226 -14.55 9.98 -14.92
C LEU A 226 -14.02 11.23 -15.63
N LYS A 227 -14.10 11.29 -16.96
CA LYS A 227 -13.72 12.47 -17.72
C LYS A 227 -14.63 13.66 -17.42
N HIS A 228 -15.93 13.39 -17.34
CA HIS A 228 -16.92 14.37 -16.92
C HIS A 228 -16.67 14.82 -15.47
N TYR A 229 -16.45 13.88 -14.56
CA TYR A 229 -16.07 14.17 -13.17
C TYR A 229 -14.85 15.08 -13.08
N ALA A 230 -13.78 14.79 -13.82
CA ALA A 230 -12.57 15.62 -13.87
C ALA A 230 -12.85 17.04 -14.37
N ALA A 231 -13.75 17.19 -15.36
CA ALA A 231 -14.16 18.50 -15.85
C ALA A 231 -14.92 19.32 -14.80
N VAL A 232 -15.80 18.67 -14.01
CA VAL A 232 -16.52 19.33 -12.91
C VAL A 232 -15.57 19.70 -11.77
N ILE A 233 -14.62 18.83 -11.40
CA ILE A 233 -13.56 19.16 -10.43
C ILE A 233 -12.79 20.40 -10.88
N ARG A 234 -12.36 20.44 -12.15
CA ARG A 234 -11.63 21.59 -12.71
C ARG A 234 -12.45 22.88 -12.64
N HIS A 235 -13.75 22.80 -12.88
CA HIS A 235 -14.64 23.97 -12.84
C HIS A 235 -14.91 24.46 -11.41
N ASP A 236 -15.28 23.56 -10.50
CA ASP A 236 -15.77 23.93 -9.17
C ASP A 236 -14.68 24.08 -8.11
N LEU A 237 -13.56 23.34 -8.26
CA LEU A 237 -12.45 23.34 -7.31
C LEU A 237 -11.18 23.99 -7.87
N ASP A 238 -11.16 24.42 -9.13
CA ASP A 238 -10.00 25.02 -9.82
C ASP A 238 -8.76 24.09 -9.81
N MET A 239 -8.99 22.79 -9.96
CA MET A 239 -7.93 21.76 -9.94
C MET A 239 -7.98 20.85 -11.16
N ASP A 240 -6.85 20.67 -11.84
CA ASP A 240 -6.72 19.71 -12.94
C ASP A 240 -6.13 18.39 -12.43
N VAL A 241 -6.96 17.35 -12.39
CA VAL A 241 -6.57 16.00 -11.93
C VAL A 241 -6.58 14.94 -13.03
N GLU A 242 -7.04 15.28 -14.24
CA GLU A 242 -7.36 14.29 -15.28
C GLU A 242 -6.11 13.50 -15.72
N HIS A 243 -4.99 14.20 -15.86
CA HIS A 243 -3.74 13.66 -16.39
C HIS A 243 -2.63 13.57 -15.34
N VAL A 244 -2.94 13.79 -14.06
CA VAL A 244 -1.94 13.68 -12.99
C VAL A 244 -1.50 12.21 -12.86
N PRO A 245 -0.19 11.91 -12.84
CA PRO A 245 0.31 10.56 -12.62
C PRO A 245 -0.22 9.98 -11.31
N GLY A 246 -0.83 8.80 -11.37
CA GLY A 246 -1.40 8.12 -10.20
C GLY A 246 -2.84 8.52 -9.88
N ALA A 247 -3.40 9.54 -10.55
CA ALA A 247 -4.79 9.96 -10.34
C ALA A 247 -5.81 8.83 -10.59
N GLY A 248 -5.49 7.88 -11.47
CA GLY A 248 -6.34 6.73 -11.76
C GLY A 248 -6.26 5.59 -10.74
N ALA A 249 -5.36 5.68 -9.75
CA ALA A 249 -5.25 4.67 -8.70
C ALA A 249 -6.58 4.52 -7.94
N ALA A 250 -6.87 3.29 -7.52
CA ALA A 250 -8.13 2.91 -6.87
C ALA A 250 -9.41 3.38 -7.59
N GLY A 251 -9.43 3.32 -8.93
CA GLY A 251 -10.63 3.69 -9.69
C GLY A 251 -10.90 5.20 -9.71
N GLY A 252 -9.84 6.00 -9.59
CA GLY A 252 -9.91 7.46 -9.57
C GLY A 252 -9.92 8.09 -8.17
N MET A 253 -9.84 7.28 -7.10
CA MET A 253 -9.74 7.80 -5.73
C MET A 253 -8.45 8.61 -5.50
N GLY A 254 -7.35 8.29 -6.19
CA GLY A 254 -6.13 9.10 -6.15
C GLY A 254 -6.40 10.57 -6.53
N ALA A 255 -7.18 10.79 -7.60
CA ALA A 255 -7.61 12.11 -8.03
C ALA A 255 -8.46 12.83 -6.95
N ALA A 256 -9.40 12.12 -6.31
CA ALA A 256 -10.24 12.70 -5.28
C ALA A 256 -9.48 13.03 -3.98
N LEU A 257 -8.57 12.16 -3.53
CA LEU A 257 -7.72 12.45 -2.38
C LEU A 257 -6.86 13.69 -2.63
N GLN A 258 -6.34 13.86 -3.84
CA GLN A 258 -5.61 15.06 -4.22
C GLN A 258 -6.52 16.31 -4.27
N ALA A 259 -7.65 16.23 -4.97
CA ALA A 259 -8.53 17.38 -5.18
C ALA A 259 -9.26 17.87 -3.92
N PHE A 260 -9.72 16.93 -3.08
CA PHE A 260 -10.56 17.27 -1.92
C PHE A 260 -9.78 17.29 -0.61
N CYS A 261 -8.75 16.44 -0.48
CA CYS A 261 -7.98 16.33 0.76
C CYS A 261 -6.60 17.00 0.67
N GLY A 262 -6.19 17.50 -0.50
CA GLY A 262 -4.85 18.04 -0.70
C GLY A 262 -3.75 16.98 -0.52
N ALA A 263 -4.07 15.72 -0.79
CA ALA A 263 -3.18 14.61 -0.51
C ALA A 263 -1.98 14.54 -1.46
N GLU A 264 -0.84 14.09 -0.92
CA GLU A 264 0.38 13.81 -1.68
C GLU A 264 0.37 12.35 -2.15
N LEU A 265 0.34 12.12 -3.46
CA LEU A 265 0.55 10.78 -4.04
C LEU A 265 2.06 10.50 -4.08
N ARG A 266 2.52 9.51 -3.33
CA ARG A 266 3.94 9.12 -3.26
C ARG A 266 4.09 7.61 -3.39
N GLN A 267 5.28 7.13 -3.72
CA GLN A 267 5.55 5.69 -3.68
C GLN A 267 5.36 5.18 -2.26
N GLY A 268 4.64 4.07 -2.09
CA GLY A 268 4.27 3.60 -0.76
C GLY A 268 5.49 3.25 0.09
N ILE A 269 6.53 2.69 -0.54
CA ILE A 269 7.79 2.42 0.13
C ILE A 269 8.46 3.68 0.69
N GLU A 270 8.38 4.81 0.01
CA GLU A 270 8.97 6.07 0.51
C GLU A 270 8.22 6.56 1.74
N ILE A 271 6.87 6.54 1.70
CA ILE A 271 6.03 6.92 2.83
C ILE A 271 6.33 6.04 4.04
N VAL A 272 6.32 4.71 3.85
CA VAL A 272 6.52 3.74 4.94
C VAL A 272 7.93 3.87 5.51
N THR A 273 8.97 3.94 4.68
CA THR A 273 10.35 4.01 5.19
C THR A 273 10.65 5.32 5.94
N GLU A 274 10.08 6.44 5.51
CA GLU A 274 10.16 7.71 6.23
C GLU A 274 9.39 7.65 7.56
N ALA A 275 8.15 7.17 7.54
CA ALA A 275 7.31 7.07 8.74
C ALA A 275 7.91 6.12 9.80
N LEU A 276 8.64 5.09 9.37
CA LEU A 276 9.31 4.12 10.23
C LEU A 276 10.73 4.52 10.63
N GLY A 277 11.25 5.67 10.15
CA GLY A 277 12.59 6.13 10.49
C GLY A 277 13.70 5.20 10.00
N LEU A 278 13.50 4.48 8.89
CA LEU A 278 14.46 3.48 8.39
C LEU A 278 15.84 4.09 8.13
N ASP A 279 15.91 5.32 7.62
CA ASP A 279 17.16 6.05 7.38
C ASP A 279 18.05 6.12 8.63
N GLU A 280 17.47 6.51 9.77
CA GLU A 280 18.18 6.64 11.04
C GLU A 280 18.65 5.28 11.55
N LEU A 281 17.80 4.25 11.43
CA LEU A 281 18.10 2.89 11.88
C LEU A 281 19.23 2.24 11.08
N VAL A 282 19.36 2.59 9.79
CA VAL A 282 20.34 2.01 8.87
C VAL A 282 21.69 2.71 8.95
N ARG A 283 21.75 3.98 9.35
CA ARG A 283 22.99 4.78 9.40
C ARG A 283 24.10 4.13 10.25
N ASP A 284 23.76 3.56 11.40
CA ASP A 284 24.66 2.85 12.31
C ASP A 284 24.61 1.31 12.15
N ALA A 285 23.84 0.79 11.19
CA ALA A 285 23.78 -0.64 10.91
C ALA A 285 25.13 -1.17 10.42
N THR A 286 25.42 -2.44 10.74
CA THR A 286 26.54 -3.19 10.16
C THR A 286 26.09 -3.96 8.92
N LEU A 287 24.83 -4.40 8.89
CA LEU A 287 24.22 -5.21 7.84
C LEU A 287 22.72 -4.91 7.78
N VAL A 288 22.18 -4.88 6.57
CA VAL A 288 20.74 -4.79 6.32
C VAL A 288 20.28 -6.08 5.65
N ILE A 289 19.21 -6.68 6.16
CA ILE A 289 18.53 -7.81 5.54
C ILE A 289 17.15 -7.35 5.11
N THR A 290 16.75 -7.68 3.90
CA THR A 290 15.41 -7.43 3.37
C THR A 290 14.91 -8.66 2.60
N GLY A 291 13.70 -8.60 2.07
CA GLY A 291 13.08 -9.72 1.40
C GLY A 291 11.66 -9.43 0.96
N GLU A 292 11.14 -10.26 0.05
CA GLU A 292 9.73 -10.31 -0.34
C GLU A 292 9.41 -11.71 -0.89
N GLY A 293 8.13 -12.04 -1.08
CA GLY A 293 7.71 -13.36 -1.57
C GLY A 293 8.31 -13.76 -2.93
N ARG A 294 8.58 -12.79 -3.80
CA ARG A 294 9.26 -13.02 -5.09
C ARG A 294 10.12 -11.82 -5.45
N ILE A 295 11.41 -12.05 -5.68
CA ILE A 295 12.31 -11.04 -6.24
C ILE A 295 12.53 -11.32 -7.73
N ASP A 296 12.18 -10.34 -8.56
CA ASP A 296 12.26 -10.37 -10.03
C ASP A 296 12.58 -8.98 -10.62
N SER A 297 12.54 -8.82 -11.95
CA SER A 297 12.75 -7.51 -12.57
C SER A 297 11.65 -6.48 -12.27
N GLN A 298 10.52 -6.87 -11.67
CA GLN A 298 9.53 -5.90 -11.21
C GLN A 298 9.89 -5.32 -9.85
N THR A 299 10.71 -6.02 -9.06
CA THR A 299 11.20 -5.55 -7.76
C THR A 299 11.96 -4.23 -7.87
N ILE A 300 12.65 -3.98 -8.98
CA ILE A 300 13.35 -2.70 -9.24
C ILE A 300 12.42 -1.50 -9.47
N HIS A 301 11.13 -1.74 -9.69
CA HIS A 301 10.12 -0.70 -9.91
C HIS A 301 9.47 -0.21 -8.62
N GLY A 302 10.28 0.03 -7.57
CA GLY A 302 9.82 0.70 -6.36
C GLY A 302 9.26 -0.21 -5.26
N LYS A 303 9.56 -1.52 -5.30
CA LYS A 303 9.18 -2.43 -4.21
C LYS A 303 10.10 -2.33 -2.99
N VAL A 304 9.64 -2.93 -1.89
CA VAL A 304 10.30 -2.91 -0.57
C VAL A 304 11.80 -3.22 -0.63
N PRO A 305 12.30 -4.33 -1.24
CA PRO A 305 13.72 -4.67 -1.17
C PRO A 305 14.63 -3.58 -1.74
N ILE A 306 14.18 -2.90 -2.81
CA ILE A 306 14.97 -1.88 -3.50
C ILE A 306 14.86 -0.53 -2.80
N GLY A 307 13.72 -0.19 -2.21
CA GLY A 307 13.61 0.98 -1.34
C GLY A 307 14.54 0.88 -0.13
N VAL A 308 14.54 -0.28 0.56
CA VAL A 308 15.45 -0.56 1.68
C VAL A 308 16.91 -0.52 1.23
N ALA A 309 17.23 -1.15 0.10
CA ALA A 309 18.59 -1.15 -0.45
C ALA A 309 19.07 0.27 -0.78
N ARG A 310 18.21 1.09 -1.40
CA ARG A 310 18.53 2.48 -1.75
C ARG A 310 18.94 3.28 -0.53
N ILE A 311 18.18 3.21 0.56
CA ILE A 311 18.49 3.90 1.83
C ILE A 311 19.81 3.36 2.40
N ALA A 312 20.00 2.04 2.43
CA ALA A 312 21.22 1.43 2.94
C ALA A 312 22.48 1.82 2.15
N LYS A 313 22.37 1.98 0.83
CA LYS A 313 23.48 2.40 -0.02
C LYS A 313 23.89 3.85 0.14
N GLN A 314 23.01 4.74 0.62
CA GLN A 314 23.41 6.10 1.00
C GLN A 314 24.50 6.10 2.08
N TYR A 315 24.52 5.07 2.93
CA TYR A 315 25.50 4.89 4.01
C TYR A 315 26.52 3.78 3.74
N ASN A 316 26.62 3.30 2.49
CA ASN A 316 27.50 2.22 2.07
C ASN A 316 27.33 0.93 2.91
N LYS A 317 26.10 0.61 3.34
CA LYS A 317 25.84 -0.62 4.09
C LYS A 317 25.68 -1.82 3.15
N PRO A 318 26.15 -3.01 3.58
CA PRO A 318 25.84 -4.24 2.86
C PRO A 318 24.36 -4.62 3.07
N VAL A 319 23.72 -5.10 2.01
CA VAL A 319 22.31 -5.43 1.92
C VAL A 319 22.16 -6.83 1.33
N ILE A 320 21.47 -7.71 2.03
CA ILE A 320 21.17 -9.06 1.55
C ILE A 320 19.66 -9.24 1.44
N GLY A 321 19.20 -9.65 0.26
CA GLY A 321 17.81 -10.06 0.02
C GLY A 321 17.60 -11.55 0.29
N ILE A 322 16.54 -11.88 1.01
CA ILE A 322 16.04 -13.25 1.16
C ILE A 322 14.64 -13.27 0.53
N ALA A 323 14.42 -14.10 -0.48
CA ALA A 323 13.17 -14.14 -1.24
C ALA A 323 12.48 -15.49 -1.16
N GLY A 324 11.14 -15.49 -1.19
CA GLY A 324 10.34 -16.72 -1.29
C GLY A 324 10.69 -17.52 -2.56
N SER A 325 10.86 -16.81 -3.68
CA SER A 325 11.40 -17.35 -4.93
C SER A 325 12.15 -16.29 -5.72
N LEU A 326 12.99 -16.73 -6.65
CA LEU A 326 13.73 -15.88 -7.59
C LEU A 326 13.35 -16.28 -9.02
N THR A 327 13.34 -15.30 -9.92
CA THR A 327 13.19 -15.53 -11.37
C THR A 327 14.54 -15.49 -12.07
N ALA A 328 14.58 -15.92 -13.34
CA ALA A 328 15.82 -16.01 -14.12
C ALA A 328 16.52 -14.65 -14.33
N ASP A 329 15.76 -13.55 -14.28
CA ASP A 329 16.20 -12.17 -14.46
C ASP A 329 16.55 -11.46 -13.14
N VAL A 330 16.57 -12.17 -12.01
CA VAL A 330 16.86 -11.61 -10.67
C VAL A 330 18.16 -10.79 -10.62
N GLY A 331 19.16 -11.12 -11.44
CA GLY A 331 20.47 -10.46 -11.42
C GLY A 331 20.41 -8.93 -11.55
N VAL A 332 19.35 -8.37 -12.13
CA VAL A 332 19.14 -6.92 -12.24
C VAL A 332 19.15 -6.21 -10.87
N VAL A 333 18.70 -6.88 -9.80
CA VAL A 333 18.60 -6.23 -8.47
C VAL A 333 19.96 -5.86 -7.87
N HIS A 334 21.05 -6.47 -8.34
CA HIS A 334 22.40 -6.13 -7.89
C HIS A 334 22.82 -4.73 -8.32
N GLU A 335 22.40 -4.30 -9.51
CA GLU A 335 22.64 -2.94 -10.01
C GLU A 335 21.80 -1.90 -9.23
N HIS A 336 20.79 -2.36 -8.49
CA HIS A 336 19.88 -1.54 -7.69
C HIS A 336 20.11 -1.65 -6.18
N GLY A 337 21.26 -2.21 -5.76
CA GLY A 337 21.78 -2.08 -4.39
C GLY A 337 21.69 -3.31 -3.51
N LEU A 338 21.13 -4.44 -3.97
CA LEU A 338 21.26 -5.71 -3.23
C LEU A 338 22.64 -6.33 -3.50
N ASP A 339 23.49 -6.51 -2.48
CA ASP A 339 24.81 -7.12 -2.67
C ASP A 339 24.74 -8.63 -2.88
N ALA A 340 23.72 -9.27 -2.31
CA ALA A 340 23.43 -10.67 -2.50
C ALA A 340 21.92 -10.93 -2.39
N VAL A 341 21.45 -11.96 -3.08
CA VAL A 341 20.05 -12.41 -3.01
C VAL A 341 20.00 -13.92 -2.93
N PHE A 342 19.14 -14.44 -2.06
CA PHE A 342 18.97 -15.88 -1.84
C PHE A 342 17.50 -16.27 -1.92
N SER A 343 17.22 -17.40 -2.58
CA SER A 343 15.92 -18.07 -2.49
C SER A 343 15.85 -18.87 -1.18
N VAL A 344 14.68 -18.93 -0.55
CA VAL A 344 14.46 -19.76 0.64
C VAL A 344 14.29 -21.25 0.32
N LEU A 345 13.99 -21.59 -0.94
CA LEU A 345 13.77 -22.97 -1.37
C LEU A 345 15.10 -23.73 -1.47
N TYR A 346 15.19 -24.89 -0.80
CA TYR A 346 16.38 -25.76 -0.83
C TYR A 346 16.12 -27.16 -1.44
N ASN A 347 14.87 -27.49 -1.73
CA ASN A 347 14.46 -28.71 -2.42
C ASN A 347 13.35 -28.40 -3.44
N ILE A 348 13.08 -29.35 -4.33
CA ILE A 348 11.91 -29.29 -5.20
C ILE A 348 10.70 -29.72 -4.37
N CYS A 349 9.71 -28.84 -4.27
CA CYS A 349 8.47 -29.06 -3.53
C CYS A 349 7.29 -28.43 -4.28
N SER A 350 6.06 -28.77 -3.87
CA SER A 350 4.86 -28.10 -4.37
C SER A 350 4.78 -26.65 -3.83
N LEU A 351 3.96 -25.81 -4.45
CA LEU A 351 3.72 -24.45 -3.96
C LEU A 351 3.11 -24.47 -2.54
N GLU A 352 2.15 -25.36 -2.30
CA GLU A 352 1.51 -25.53 -0.99
C GLU A 352 2.55 -25.89 0.08
N GLU A 353 3.41 -26.89 -0.19
CA GLU A 353 4.49 -27.27 0.71
C GLU A 353 5.49 -26.13 0.96
N ALA A 354 5.78 -25.31 -0.06
CA ALA A 354 6.67 -24.16 0.06
C ALA A 354 6.07 -23.08 0.97
N LEU A 355 4.76 -22.80 0.86
CA LEU A 355 4.05 -21.81 1.68
C LEU A 355 3.91 -22.31 3.13
N ASP A 356 3.54 -23.57 3.34
CA ASP A 356 3.38 -24.19 4.66
C ASP A 356 4.69 -24.22 5.45
N ASN A 357 5.81 -24.50 4.78
CA ASN A 357 7.14 -24.58 5.40
C ASN A 357 7.92 -23.26 5.33
N ALA A 358 7.31 -22.16 4.85
CA ALA A 358 8.01 -20.91 4.58
C ALA A 358 8.78 -20.38 5.80
N ALA A 359 8.20 -20.47 7.00
CA ALA A 359 8.83 -19.98 8.22
C ALA A 359 10.16 -20.67 8.50
N GLU A 360 10.19 -21.99 8.35
CA GLU A 360 11.38 -22.81 8.56
C GLU A 360 12.41 -22.59 7.45
N ASN A 361 11.95 -22.50 6.20
CA ASN A 361 12.78 -22.22 5.03
C ASN A 361 13.52 -20.87 5.16
N VAL A 362 12.79 -19.81 5.55
CA VAL A 362 13.36 -18.48 5.83
C VAL A 362 14.42 -18.57 6.93
N ARG A 363 14.10 -19.23 8.04
CA ARG A 363 15.01 -19.38 9.19
C ARG A 363 16.31 -20.10 8.81
N MET A 364 16.20 -21.23 8.11
CA MET A 364 17.35 -22.01 7.67
C MET A 364 18.25 -21.25 6.70
N THR A 365 17.67 -20.55 5.73
CA THR A 365 18.41 -19.71 4.79
C THR A 365 19.12 -18.57 5.49
N ALA A 366 18.43 -17.85 6.38
CA ALA A 366 19.00 -16.79 7.20
C ALA A 366 20.18 -17.28 8.06
N ARG A 367 20.04 -18.45 8.69
CA ARG A 367 21.11 -19.09 9.45
C ARG A 367 22.34 -19.40 8.59
N ASN A 368 22.15 -19.91 7.38
CA ASN A 368 23.25 -20.25 6.47
C ASN A 368 23.96 -19.00 5.91
N ILE A 369 23.21 -17.94 5.63
CA ILE A 369 23.79 -16.63 5.30
C ILE A 369 24.66 -16.13 6.46
N ALA A 370 24.13 -16.14 7.68
CA ALA A 370 24.89 -15.73 8.87
C ALA A 370 26.17 -16.57 9.06
N ALA A 371 26.08 -17.89 8.89
CA ALA A 371 27.23 -18.79 8.97
C ALA A 371 28.29 -18.46 7.91
N THR A 372 27.87 -18.11 6.70
CA THR A 372 28.76 -17.71 5.59
C THR A 372 29.48 -16.41 5.91
N ILE A 373 28.79 -15.43 6.51
CA ILE A 373 29.41 -14.17 6.98
C ILE A 373 30.45 -14.45 8.07
N ARG A 374 30.14 -15.32 9.04
CA ARG A 374 31.09 -15.70 10.10
C ARG A 374 32.32 -16.41 9.52
N LEU A 375 32.12 -17.27 8.52
CA LEU A 375 33.22 -17.93 7.81
C LEU A 375 34.12 -16.90 7.10
N ALA A 376 33.54 -15.96 6.36
CA ALA A 376 34.29 -14.91 5.68
C ALA A 376 35.15 -14.09 6.66
N GLN A 377 34.60 -13.73 7.83
CA GLN A 377 35.34 -13.03 8.89
C GLN A 377 36.54 -13.83 9.42
N SER A 378 36.50 -15.17 9.35
CA SER A 378 37.61 -16.04 9.75
C SER A 378 38.70 -16.19 8.68
N VAL A 379 38.35 -16.04 7.40
CA VAL A 379 39.27 -16.13 6.26
C VAL A 379 39.95 -14.78 5.97
N SER A 380 39.33 -13.66 6.37
CA SER A 380 39.89 -12.31 6.25
C SER A 380 40.82 -11.90 7.41
N ARG A 381 41.02 -12.77 8.41
CA ARG A 381 42.03 -12.64 9.47
C ARG A 381 43.23 -13.48 9.13
#